data_AF-A0A966HZY5-F1
#
_entry.id   AF-A0A966HZY5-F1
#
_cell.length_a   1.000
_cell.length_b   1.000
_cell.length_c   1.000
_cell.angle_alpha   90.00
_cell.angle_beta   90.00
_cell.angle_gamma   90.00
#
_symmetry.space_group_name_H-M   'P 1'
#
loop_
_entity.id
_entity.type
_entity.pdbx_description
1 polymer ?
#
loop_
_entity_poly.entity_id
_entity_poly.type
_entity_poly.pdbx_seq_one_letter_code
_entity_poly.pdbx_strand_id
1 'polypeptide(L)'
;MATNTTLNVRIEEEIKLKASRILEASGLTASSAVRMFLLRVIEDEALPFDPPRPNAKTRRAISAARRGKVKSTKNSKTLVKQLRARS
;
A
#
# COMPACT_ATOMS: atom_id res chain seq x y z
N MET A 1 22.01 16.42 -14.76
CA MET A 1 20.84 16.84 -15.57
C MET A 1 19.62 16.15 -14.98
N ALA A 2 18.60 16.89 -14.56
CA ALA A 2 17.35 16.25 -14.13
C ALA A 2 16.60 15.76 -15.36
N THR A 3 16.57 14.45 -15.57
CA THR A 3 15.75 13.84 -16.63
C THR A 3 14.30 13.87 -16.17
N ASN A 4 13.51 14.77 -16.74
CA ASN A 4 12.07 14.79 -16.52
C ASN A 4 11.45 13.56 -17.20
N THR A 5 10.68 12.78 -16.44
CA THR A 5 9.92 11.62 -16.95
C THR A 5 8.44 11.85 -16.71
N THR A 6 7.61 11.42 -17.65
CA THR A 6 6.15 11.55 -17.59
C THR A 6 5.50 10.29 -17.00
N LEU A 7 4.55 10.48 -16.09
CA LEU A 7 3.68 9.41 -15.58
C LEU A 7 2.30 9.53 -16.22
N ASN A 8 1.87 8.50 -16.95
CA ASN A 8 0.53 8.42 -17.53
C ASN A 8 -0.29 7.37 -16.77
N VAL A 9 -1.40 7.80 -16.14
CA VAL A 9 -2.30 6.91 -15.38
C VAL A 9 -3.68 6.94 -16.03
N ARG A 10 -4.22 5.76 -16.35
CA ARG A 10 -5.62 5.64 -16.81
C ARG A 10 -6.54 5.70 -15.60
N ILE A 11 -7.51 6.61 -15.66
CA ILE A 11 -8.58 6.76 -14.67
C ILE A 11 -9.89 7.04 -15.39
N GLU A 12 -11.00 6.76 -14.73
CA GLU A 12 -12.32 7.12 -15.21
C GLU A 12 -12.46 8.65 -15.28
N GLU A 13 -13.17 9.14 -16.30
CA GLU A 13 -13.35 10.57 -16.53
C GLU A 13 -14.03 11.26 -15.34
N GLU A 14 -15.03 10.61 -14.74
CA GLU A 14 -15.72 11.13 -13.57
C GLU A 14 -14.77 11.34 -12.38
N ILE A 15 -13.85 10.38 -12.15
CA ILE A 15 -12.83 10.49 -11.09
C ILE A 15 -11.91 11.67 -11.38
N LYS A 16 -11.45 11.83 -12.62
CA LYS A 16 -10.59 12.94 -13.04
C LYS A 16 -11.25 14.29 -12.75
N LEU A 17 -12.51 14.46 -13.19
CA LEU A 17 -13.24 15.71 -13.04
C LEU A 17 -13.49 16.06 -11.57
N LYS A 18 -13.90 15.08 -10.75
CA LYS A 18 -14.12 15.29 -9.31
C LYS A 18 -12.82 15.64 -8.59
N ALA A 19 -11.75 14.89 -8.84
CA ALA A 19 -10.45 15.12 -8.20
C ALA A 19 -9.89 16.50 -8.56
N SER A 20 -9.91 16.89 -9.84
CA SER A 20 -9.42 18.20 -10.28
C SER A 20 -10.14 19.35 -9.57
N ARG A 21 -11.48 19.31 -9.48
CA ARG A 21 -12.24 20.37 -8.79
C ARG A 21 -11.87 20.50 -7.31
N ILE A 22 -11.71 19.37 -6.61
CA ILE A 22 -11.36 19.36 -5.18
C ILE A 22 -9.94 19.92 -4.98
N LEU A 23 -8.99 19.51 -5.83
CA LEU A 23 -7.60 19.96 -5.77
C LEU A 23 -7.46 21.45 -6.11
N GLU A 24 -8.16 21.91 -7.16
CA GLU A 24 -8.17 23.31 -7.57
C GLU A 24 -8.74 24.23 -6.50
N ALA A 25 -9.78 23.79 -5.80
CA ALA A 25 -10.32 24.52 -4.64
C ALA A 25 -9.29 24.69 -3.50
N SER A 26 -8.25 23.85 -3.48
CA SER A 26 -7.12 23.91 -2.55
C SER A 26 -5.85 24.53 -3.17
N GLY A 27 -5.94 25.10 -4.37
CA GLY A 27 -4.80 25.69 -5.08
C GLY A 27 -3.80 24.68 -5.66
N LEU A 28 -4.20 23.42 -5.81
CA LEU A 28 -3.35 22.34 -6.30
C LEU A 28 -3.79 21.86 -7.69
N THR A 29 -2.82 21.45 -8.50
CA THR A 29 -3.07 20.71 -9.74
C THR A 29 -2.99 19.20 -9.48
N ALA A 30 -3.63 18.40 -10.34
CA ALA A 30 -3.51 16.94 -10.30
C ALA A 30 -2.04 16.48 -10.34
N SER A 31 -1.21 17.10 -11.19
CA SER A 31 0.21 16.79 -11.29
C SER A 31 0.98 17.09 -10.00
N SER A 32 0.68 18.20 -9.32
CA SER A 32 1.29 18.53 -8.03
C SER A 32 0.88 17.55 -6.93
N ALA A 33 -0.40 17.16 -6.89
CA ALA A 33 -0.90 16.19 -5.92
C ALA A 33 -0.27 14.80 -6.12
N VAL A 34 -0.16 14.34 -7.37
CA VAL A 34 0.52 13.06 -7.70
C VAL A 34 2.00 13.12 -7.32
N ARG A 35 2.68 14.24 -7.54
CA ARG A 35 4.07 14.42 -7.12
C ARG A 35 4.20 14.34 -5.59
N MET A 36 3.32 15.02 -4.84
CA MET A 36 3.31 14.95 -3.36
C MET A 36 3.05 13.53 -2.85
N PHE A 37 2.11 12.82 -3.48
CA PHE A 37 1.84 11.41 -3.17
C PHE A 37 3.09 10.55 -3.30
N LEU A 38 3.80 10.64 -4.43
CA LEU A 38 5.02 9.85 -4.67
C LEU A 38 6.14 10.23 -3.70
N LEU A 39 6.32 11.52 -3.40
CA LEU A 39 7.29 11.97 -2.40
C LEU A 39 6.99 11.39 -1.02
N ARG A 40 5.71 11.33 -0.62
CA ARG A 40 5.33 10.74 0.67
C ARG A 40 5.55 9.22 0.70
N VAL A 41 5.31 8.53 -0.41
CA VAL A 41 5.62 7.09 -0.54
C VAL A 41 7.12 6.84 -0.36
N ILE A 42 7.97 7.70 -0.92
CA ILE A 42 9.42 7.59 -0.80
C ILE A 42 9.85 7.85 0.65
N GLU A 43 9.35 8.92 1.26
CA GLU A 43 9.75 9.33 2.61
C GLU A 43 9.33 8.31 3.68
N ASP A 44 8.11 7.78 3.59
CA ASP A 44 7.56 6.89 4.60
C ASP A 44 7.88 5.41 4.33
N GLU A 45 8.46 5.08 3.16
CA GLU A 45 8.60 3.72 2.63
C GLU A 45 7.27 2.92 2.69
N ALA A 46 6.15 3.63 2.62
CA ALA A 46 4.80 3.10 2.83
C ALA A 46 3.76 3.87 2.02
N LEU A 47 2.58 3.29 1.84
CA LEU A 47 1.47 4.02 1.22
C LEU A 47 0.97 5.12 2.18
N PRO A 48 0.80 6.37 1.72
CA PRO A 48 0.37 7.50 2.55
C PRO A 48 -1.15 7.52 2.80
N PHE A 49 -1.75 6.34 2.81
CA PHE A 49 -3.14 6.10 3.17
C PHE A 49 -3.22 4.72 3.81
N ASP A 50 -4.20 4.56 4.70
CA ASP A 50 -4.41 3.26 5.32
C ASP A 50 -4.64 2.21 4.24
N PRO A 51 -3.84 1.12 4.21
CA PRO A 51 -3.99 0.10 3.21
C PRO A 51 -5.42 -0.45 3.28
N PRO A 52 -6.11 -0.58 2.13
CA PRO A 52 -7.47 -1.07 2.11
C PRO A 52 -7.53 -2.43 2.81
N ARG A 53 -8.68 -2.70 3.46
CA ARG A 53 -8.96 -3.92 4.23
C ARG A 53 -8.14 -5.11 3.70
N PRO A 54 -7.39 -5.83 4.56
CA PRO A 54 -6.50 -6.91 4.11
C PRO A 54 -7.21 -7.81 3.12
N ASN A 55 -6.52 -8.30 2.08
CA ASN A 55 -7.15 -9.15 1.07
C ASN A 55 -7.78 -10.42 1.70
N ALA A 56 -8.64 -11.10 0.97
CA ALA A 56 -9.39 -12.25 1.50
C ALA A 56 -8.48 -13.34 2.12
N LYS A 57 -7.30 -13.58 1.54
CA LYS A 57 -6.32 -14.53 2.06
C LYS A 57 -5.78 -14.08 3.42
N THR A 58 -5.37 -12.81 3.53
CA THR A 58 -4.86 -12.25 4.79
C THR A 58 -5.93 -12.22 5.86
N ARG A 59 -7.18 -11.87 5.55
CA ARG A 59 -8.30 -11.93 6.50
C ARG A 59 -8.55 -13.35 7.01
N ARG A 60 -8.52 -14.35 6.11
CA ARG A 60 -8.68 -15.76 6.50
C ARG A 60 -7.56 -16.21 7.43
N ALA A 61 -6.31 -15.83 7.13
CA ALA A 61 -5.15 -16.14 7.96
C ALA A 61 -5.25 -15.50 9.36
N ILE A 62 -5.61 -14.21 9.44
CA ILE A 62 -5.81 -13.51 10.72
C ILE A 62 -6.92 -14.18 11.53
N SER A 63 -8.07 -14.48 10.91
CA SER A 63 -9.18 -15.16 11.58
C SER A 63 -8.84 -16.58 12.03
N ALA A 64 -8.05 -17.33 11.25
CA ALA A 64 -7.55 -18.64 11.65
C ALA A 64 -6.61 -18.55 12.85
N ALA A 65 -5.69 -17.58 12.84
CA ALA A 65 -4.77 -17.32 13.94
C ALA A 65 -5.51 -16.95 15.23
N ARG A 66 -6.51 -16.06 15.17
CA ARG A 66 -7.37 -15.69 16.31
C ARG A 66 -8.13 -16.89 16.91
N ARG A 67 -8.47 -17.88 16.08
CA ARG A 67 -9.10 -19.15 16.53
C ARG A 67 -8.08 -20.19 17.00
N GLY A 68 -6.82 -19.80 17.22
CA GLY A 68 -5.77 -20.70 17.67
C GLY A 68 -5.24 -21.66 16.60
N LYS A 69 -5.62 -21.50 15.33
CA LYS A 69 -5.09 -22.31 14.21
C LYS A 69 -3.73 -21.79 13.77
N VAL A 70 -2.76 -21.80 14.68
CA VAL A 70 -1.36 -21.44 14.47
C VAL A 70 -0.45 -22.64 14.69
N LYS A 71 0.69 -22.71 13.98
CA LYS A 71 1.73 -23.67 14.32
C LYS A 71 2.52 -23.15 15.51
N SER A 72 2.44 -23.84 16.65
CA SER A 72 3.30 -23.58 17.79
C SER A 72 4.64 -24.30 17.63
N THR A 73 5.72 -23.67 18.09
CA THR A 73 7.06 -24.25 18.08
C THR A 73 7.71 -24.04 19.43
N LYS A 74 8.61 -24.95 19.81
CA LYS A 74 9.21 -24.96 21.16
C LYS A 74 10.12 -23.76 21.43
N ASN A 75 10.73 -23.17 20.40
CA ASN A 75 11.61 -22.01 20.52
C ASN A 75 11.82 -21.30 19.16
N SER A 76 12.34 -20.07 19.23
CA SER A 76 12.63 -19.23 18.05
C SER A 76 13.58 -19.88 17.04
N LYS A 77 14.61 -20.61 17.50
CA LYS A 77 15.56 -21.33 16.63
C LYS A 77 14.84 -22.37 15.75
N THR A 78 13.88 -23.09 16.33
CA THR A 78 13.10 -24.10 15.61
C THR A 78 12.13 -23.46 14.63
N LEU A 79 11.50 -22.34 15.02
CA LEU A 79 10.60 -21.59 14.15
C LEU A 79 11.31 -21.12 12.87
N VAL A 80 12.47 -20.47 13.00
CA VAL A 80 13.23 -19.94 11.85
C VAL A 80 13.68 -21.07 10.93
N LYS A 81 14.12 -22.21 11.47
CA LYS A 81 14.47 -23.40 10.68
C LYS A 81 13.28 -23.92 9.86
N GLN A 82 12.09 -23.99 10.47
CA GLN A 82 10.86 -24.45 9.79
C GLN A 82 10.33 -23.47 8.74
N LEU A 83 10.47 -22.16 8.96
CA LEU A 83 10.04 -21.14 7.99
C LEU A 83 10.94 -21.12 6.76
N ARG A 84 12.26 -21.22 6.95
CA ARG A 84 13.23 -21.28 5.84
C ARG A 84 13.08 -22.53 4.99
N ALA A 85 12.69 -23.66 5.59
CA ALA A 85 12.43 -24.90 4.85
C ALA A 85 11.11 -24.90 4.03
N ARG A 86 10.33 -23.81 4.11
CA ARG A 86 9.02 -23.66 3.47
C ARG A 86 8.99 -22.59 2.37
N SER A 87 10.14 -21.93 2.15
CA SER A 87 10.39 -20.97 1.07
C SER A 87 10.86 -21.73 -0.16
#